data_AF-A0A8X8XRJ4-F1
#
_entry.id   AF-A0A8X8XRJ4-F1
#
_cell.length_a   1.000
_cell.length_b   1.000
_cell.length_c   1.000
_cell.angle_alpha   90.00
_cell.angle_beta   90.00
_cell.angle_gamma   90.00
#
_symmetry.space_group_name_H-M   'P 1'
#
loop_
_entity.id
_entity.type
_entity.pdbx_description
1 polymer ?
#
loop_
_entity_poly.entity_id
_entity_poly.type
_entity_poly.pdbx_seq_one_letter_code
_entity_poly.pdbx_strand_id
1 'polypeptide(L)'
;MPEKSDVTWSSMMAGFVQNDLYEEALRLFLTAQRNGVEMNVFMISSVLCASAALAALIQRKQVHAIVCKVGFGANEYRREV
;
A
#
# COMPACT_ATOMS: atom_id res chain seq x y z
N MET A 1 23.66 -16.55 -10.87
CA MET A 1 22.29 -16.99 -11.21
C MET A 1 21.34 -15.80 -11.06
N PRO A 2 21.21 -14.95 -12.09
CA PRO A 2 20.42 -13.71 -12.02
C PRO A 2 18.90 -13.94 -11.99
N GLU A 3 18.41 -14.93 -12.74
CA GLU A 3 16.97 -15.20 -12.90
C GLU A 3 16.25 -15.53 -11.57
N LYS A 4 16.96 -16.17 -10.64
CA LYS A 4 16.43 -16.46 -9.30
C LYS A 4 16.25 -15.22 -8.44
N SER A 5 17.08 -14.18 -8.60
CA SER A 5 16.88 -12.95 -7.83
C SER A 5 15.64 -12.20 -8.30
N ASP A 6 15.40 -12.15 -9.61
CA ASP A 6 14.27 -11.39 -10.17
C ASP A 6 12.93 -11.99 -9.76
N VAL A 7 12.84 -13.32 -9.77
CA VAL A 7 11.65 -14.03 -9.26
C VAL A 7 11.51 -13.81 -7.75
N THR A 8 12.61 -13.80 -6.99
CA THR A 8 12.57 -13.59 -5.53
C THR A 8 12.08 -12.18 -5.18
N TRP A 9 12.67 -11.13 -5.77
CA TRP A 9 12.27 -9.74 -5.53
C TRP A 9 10.83 -9.47 -5.94
N SER A 10 10.41 -9.95 -7.12
CA SER A 10 9.04 -9.79 -7.59
C SER A 10 8.03 -10.53 -6.70
N SER A 11 8.35 -11.75 -6.27
CA SER A 11 7.51 -12.51 -5.33
C SER A 11 7.41 -11.84 -3.96
N MET A 12 8.52 -11.31 -3.43
CA MET A 12 8.50 -10.59 -2.15
C MET A 12 7.69 -9.30 -2.23
N MET A 13 7.85 -8.50 -3.29
CA MET A 13 7.04 -7.28 -3.50
C MET A 13 5.55 -7.61 -3.61
N ALA A 14 5.21 -8.61 -4.44
CA ALA A 14 3.83 -9.06 -4.59
C ALA A 14 3.25 -9.56 -3.25
N GLY A 15 4.04 -10.32 -2.48
CA GLY A 15 3.66 -10.80 -1.15
C GLY A 15 3.37 -9.65 -0.18
N PHE A 16 4.21 -8.61 -0.13
CA PHE A 16 3.93 -7.43 0.69
C PHE A 16 2.65 -6.72 0.25
N VAL A 17 2.43 -6.53 -1.05
CA VAL A 17 1.21 -5.90 -1.58
C VAL A 17 -0.04 -6.70 -1.24
N GLN A 18 0.00 -8.03 -1.36
CA GLN A 18 -1.13 -8.92 -1.05
C GLN A 18 -1.49 -8.93 0.45
N ASN A 19 -0.56 -8.58 1.32
CA ASN A 19 -0.76 -8.50 2.77
C ASN A 19 -0.98 -7.06 3.26
N ASP A 20 -1.29 -6.12 2.36
CA ASP A 20 -1.49 -4.70 2.65
C ASP A 20 -0.28 -3.99 3.30
N LEU A 21 0.90 -4.59 3.19
CA LEU A 21 2.19 -4.08 3.68
C LEU A 21 2.83 -3.18 2.62
N TYR A 22 2.11 -2.14 2.22
CA TYR A 22 2.49 -1.31 1.07
C TYR A 22 3.80 -0.54 1.29
N GLU A 23 4.05 -0.06 2.52
CA GLU A 23 5.30 0.64 2.83
C GLU A 23 6.51 -0.28 2.74
N GLU A 24 6.38 -1.53 3.20
CA GLU A 24 7.40 -2.56 3.11
C GLU A 24 7.72 -2.89 1.65
N ALA A 25 6.70 -2.99 0.79
CA ALA A 25 6.88 -3.18 -0.64
C ALA A 25 7.71 -2.03 -1.27
N LEU A 26 7.41 -0.77 -0.88
CA LEU A 26 8.16 0.40 -1.34
C LEU A 26 9.59 0.45 -0.79
N ARG A 27 9.80 0.09 0.49
CA ARG A 27 11.13 -0.03 1.10
C ARG A 27 11.97 -1.10 0.40
N LEU A 28 11.36 -2.23 0.05
CA LEU A 28 12.02 -3.31 -0.68
C LEU A 28 12.43 -2.87 -2.09
N PHE A 29 11.55 -2.15 -2.80
CA PHE A 29 11.86 -1.54 -4.09
C PHE A 29 13.06 -0.60 -4.04
N LEU A 30 13.11 0.31 -3.06
CA LEU A 30 14.25 1.21 -2.90
C LEU A 30 15.55 0.44 -2.60
N THR A 31 15.45 -0.65 -1.85
CA THR A 31 16.60 -1.53 -1.58
C THR A 31 17.07 -2.23 -2.86
N ALA A 32 16.15 -2.74 -3.68
CA ALA A 32 16.46 -3.36 -4.96
C ALA A 32 17.17 -2.37 -5.90
N GLN A 33 16.67 -1.13 -6.03
CA GLN A 33 17.34 -0.09 -6.82
C GLN A 33 18.75 0.22 -6.32
N ARG A 34 18.93 0.38 -5.01
CA ARG A 34 20.25 0.65 -4.40
C ARG A 34 21.25 -0.48 -4.65
N ASN A 35 20.76 -1.71 -4.75
CA ASN A 35 21.58 -2.88 -5.05
C ASN A 35 21.80 -3.08 -6.57
N GLY A 36 21.33 -2.17 -7.42
CA GLY A 36 21.49 -2.26 -8.87
C GLY A 36 20.66 -3.38 -9.51
N VAL A 37 19.58 -3.83 -8.84
CA VAL A 37 18.68 -4.84 -9.40
C VAL A 37 17.90 -4.23 -10.56
N GLU A 38 17.95 -4.90 -11.72
CA GLU A 38 17.15 -4.52 -12.87
C GLU A 38 15.68 -4.83 -12.60
N MET A 39 14.82 -3.83 -12.78
CA MET A 39 13.41 -3.96 -12.50
C MET A 39 12.64 -4.48 -13.71
N ASN A 40 11.93 -5.59 -13.50
CA ASN A 40 11.00 -6.11 -14.50
C ASN A 40 9.60 -5.52 -14.33
N VAL A 41 8.73 -5.79 -15.32
CA VAL A 41 7.35 -5.29 -15.37
C VAL A 41 6.54 -5.67 -14.13
N PHE A 42 6.73 -6.88 -13.57
CA PHE A 42 5.97 -7.35 -12.41
C PHE A 42 6.34 -6.59 -11.13
N MET A 43 7.62 -6.30 -10.95
CA MET A 43 8.07 -5.49 -9.81
C MET A 43 7.53 -4.06 -9.92
N ILE A 44 7.60 -3.45 -11.11
CA ILE A 44 7.08 -2.10 -11.36
C ILE A 44 5.57 -2.05 -11.10
N SER A 45 4.81 -3.01 -11.61
CA SER A 45 3.37 -3.11 -11.36
C SER A 45 3.05 -3.26 -9.87
N SER A 46 3.80 -4.09 -9.14
CA SER A 46 3.59 -4.29 -7.70
C SER A 46 3.82 -3.00 -6.92
N VAL A 47 4.89 -2.26 -7.22
CA VAL A 47 5.24 -0.99 -6.59
C VAL A 47 4.23 0.10 -6.90
N LEU A 48 3.72 0.14 -8.14
CA LEU A 48 2.66 1.08 -8.54
C LEU A 48 1.36 0.82 -7.77
N CYS A 49 0.96 -0.46 -7.66
CA CYS A 49 -0.19 -0.87 -6.86
C CYS A 49 -0.01 -0.49 -5.39
N ALA A 50 1.15 -0.76 -4.79
CA ALA A 50 1.47 -0.38 -3.41
C ALA A 50 1.33 1.14 -3.21
N SER A 51 1.88 1.93 -4.12
CA SER A 51 1.84 3.39 -4.07
C SER A 51 0.41 3.93 -4.12
N ALA A 52 -0.40 3.44 -5.05
CA ALA A 52 -1.80 3.83 -5.20
C ALA A 52 -2.64 3.43 -3.97
N ALA A 53 -2.45 2.21 -3.47
CA ALA A 53 -3.17 1.70 -2.31
C ALA A 53 -2.80 2.47 -1.02
N LEU A 54 -1.53 2.82 -0.83
CA LEU A 54 -1.08 3.64 0.30
C LEU A 54 -1.66 5.06 0.25
N ALA A 55 -1.64 5.70 -0.93
CA ALA A 55 -2.25 7.01 -1.12
C ALA A 55 -3.76 6.98 -0.82
N ALA A 56 -4.47 5.96 -1.34
CA ALA A 56 -5.89 5.76 -1.07
C ALA A 56 -6.16 5.48 0.42
N LEU A 57 -5.29 4.73 1.11
CA LEU A 57 -5.42 4.49 2.56
C LEU A 57 -5.28 5.79 3.36
N ILE A 58 -4.30 6.64 3.02
CA ILE A 58 -4.11 7.93 3.68
C ILE A 58 -5.34 8.83 3.45
N GLN A 59 -5.82 8.92 2.20
CA GLN A 59 -7.02 9.69 1.88
C GLN A 59 -8.26 9.16 2.62
N ARG A 60 -8.47 7.84 2.66
CA ARG A 60 -9.55 7.21 3.41
C ARG A 60 -9.50 7.55 4.90
N LYS A 61 -8.31 7.53 5.52
CA LYS A 61 -8.12 7.92 6.93
C LYS A 61 -8.48 9.38 7.17
N GLN A 62 -8.09 10.29 6.27
CA GLN A 62 -8.44 11.71 6.37
C GLN A 62 -9.96 11.93 6.28
N VAL A 63 -10.61 11.31 5.29
CA VAL A 63 -12.07 11.40 5.12
C VAL A 63 -12.79 10.80 6.32
N HIS A 64 -12.37 9.63 6.79
CA HIS A 64 -12.94 8.99 7.98
C HIS A 64 -12.85 9.89 9.21
N ALA A 65 -11.69 10.51 9.45
CA ALA A 65 -11.51 11.45 10.56
C ALA A 65 -12.46 12.67 10.46
N ILE A 66 -12.67 13.19 9.25
CA ILE A 66 -13.64 14.28 9.01
C ILE A 66 -15.07 13.81 9.33
N VAL A 67 -15.48 12.64 8.83
CA VAL A 67 -16.81 12.06 9.07
C VAL A 67 -17.06 11.87 10.57
N CYS A 68 -16.08 11.33 11.30
CA CYS A 68 -16.16 11.19 12.76
C CYS A 68 -16.29 12.56 13.46
N LYS A 69 -15.53 13.57 13.04
CA LYS A 69 -15.55 14.91 13.64
C LYS A 69 -16.87 15.65 13.37
N VAL A 70 -17.44 15.50 12.18
CA VAL A 70 -18.69 16.17 11.78
C VAL A 70 -19.93 15.49 12.40
N GLY A 71 -19.75 14.37 13.11
CA GLY A 71 -20.84 13.74 13.87
C GLY A 71 -21.77 12.87 13.03
N PHE A 72 -21.41 12.57 11.76
CA PHE A 72 -22.16 11.63 10.94
C PHE A 72 -22.17 10.19 11.51
N GLY A 73 -21.30 9.88 12.48
CA GLY A 73 -21.31 8.61 13.22
C GLY A 73 -22.10 8.61 14.53
N ALA A 74 -22.67 9.73 14.98
CA ALA A 74 -23.28 9.86 16.32
C ALA A 74 -24.72 10.39 16.34
N ASN A 75 -25.30 10.78 15.19
CA ASN A 75 -26.56 11.54 15.17
C ASN A 75 -27.83 10.73 14.81
N GLU A 76 -27.77 9.40 14.71
CA GLU A 76 -28.99 8.59 14.48
C GLU A 76 -29.62 7.94 15.73
N TYR A 77 -29.03 8.12 16.92
CA TYR A 77 -29.57 7.53 18.17
C TYR A 77 -30.16 8.53 19.17
N ARG A 78 -30.37 9.79 18.78
CA ARG A 78 -30.96 10.79 19.69
C ARG A 78 -32.13 11.54 19.07
N ARG A 79 -33.18 10.79 18.74
CA ARG A 79 -34.55 11.32 18.63
C ARG A 79 -35.56 10.37 19.24
N GLU A 80 -35.51 10.25 20.56
CA GLU A 80 -36.68 9.99 21.38
C GLU A 80 -36.61 10.90 22.60
N VAL A 81 -37.32 12.03 22.53
CA VAL A 81 -38.06 12.64 23.66
C VAL A 81 -39.28 13.32 23.07
#